data_AF-A0A4Q3T234-F1
#
_entry.id   AF-A0A4Q3T234-F1
#
_cell.length_a   1.000
_cell.length_b   1.000
_cell.length_c   1.000
_cell.angle_alpha   90.00
_cell.angle_beta   90.00
_cell.angle_gamma   90.00
#
_symmetry.space_group_name_H-M   'P 1'
#
loop_
_entity.id
_entity.type
_entity.pdbx_description
1 polymer ?
#
loop_
_entity_poly.entity_id
_entity_poly.type
_entity_poly.pdbx_seq_one_letter_code
_entity_poly.pdbx_strand_id
1 'polypeptide(L)'
;MLRFGITLSALIAVITLCSLTMPADPLFKNLKVLSKKTTHEELDSTMKSFNRALGVKCGFCHAQSKDDPKKLDFASDENKHKDVARYMMKMTTRINKKFFKEEQTPSISCVTCHNGEKEPKKPVPEPKRED
;
A
#
# COMPACT_ATOMS: atom_id res chain seq x y z
N MET A 1 46.39 21.12 -34.57
CA MET A 1 44.98 21.56 -34.50
C MET A 1 43.99 20.45 -34.11
N LEU A 2 44.35 19.15 -34.13
CA LEU A 2 43.42 18.04 -33.79
C LEU A 2 43.29 17.67 -32.30
N ARG A 3 44.10 18.25 -31.40
CA ARG A 3 44.14 17.86 -29.96
C ARG A 3 43.18 18.64 -29.05
N PHE A 4 42.67 19.80 -29.49
CA PHE A 4 41.70 20.61 -28.73
C PHE A 4 40.24 20.19 -28.96
N GLY A 5 39.93 19.47 -30.05
CA GLY A 5 38.56 19.01 -30.35
C GLY A 5 38.13 17.78 -29.55
N ILE A 6 39.08 16.97 -29.09
CA ILE A 6 38.79 15.71 -28.36
C ILE A 6 38.43 15.99 -26.90
N THR A 7 39.05 16.99 -26.27
CA THR A 7 38.79 17.35 -24.87
C THR A 7 37.44 18.03 -24.68
N LEU A 8 36.95 18.77 -25.67
CA LEU A 8 35.65 19.45 -25.60
C LEU A 8 34.48 18.46 -25.74
N SER A 9 34.65 17.40 -26.52
CA SER A 9 33.62 16.36 -26.72
C SER A 9 33.42 15.49 -25.47
N ALA A 10 34.49 15.21 -24.71
CA ALA A 10 34.41 14.42 -23.48
C ALA A 10 33.65 15.15 -22.35
N LEU A 11 33.72 16.49 -22.28
CA LEU A 11 33.00 17.30 -21.28
C LEU A 11 31.49 17.35 -21.53
N ILE A 12 31.05 17.33 -22.80
CA ILE A 12 29.63 17.36 -23.17
C ILE A 12 28.94 16.02 -22.83
N ALA A 13 29.66 14.90 -22.93
CA ALA A 13 29.14 13.57 -22.59
C ALA A 13 28.94 13.35 -21.07
N VAL A 14 29.70 14.05 -20.22
CA VAL A 14 29.57 13.93 -18.75
C VAL A 14 28.41 14.76 -18.20
N ILE A 15 28.11 15.92 -18.80
CA ILE A 15 27.02 16.81 -18.36
C ILE A 15 25.65 16.20 -18.68
N THR A 16 25.53 15.44 -19.78
CA THR A 16 24.27 14.78 -20.16
C THR A 16 23.91 13.58 -19.27
N LEU A 17 24.87 12.98 -18.57
CA LEU A 17 24.60 11.86 -17.65
C LEU A 17 24.10 12.29 -16.26
N CYS A 18 24.27 13.56 -15.87
CA CYS A 18 23.91 14.06 -14.54
C CYS A 18 22.43 14.46 -14.38
N SER A 19 21.66 14.56 -15.46
CA SER A 19 20.27 15.08 -15.40
C SER A 19 19.20 14.00 -15.17
N LEU A 20 19.56 12.73 -14.97
CA LEU A 20 18.60 11.61 -14.85
C LEU A 20 18.21 11.25 -13.42
N THR A 21 18.65 11.98 -12.40
CA THR A 21 18.43 11.60 -11.00
C THR A 21 17.92 12.75 -10.13
N MET A 22 16.87 13.46 -10.57
CA MET A 22 16.07 14.21 -9.60
C MET A 22 15.16 13.23 -8.85
N PRO A 23 15.22 13.16 -7.50
CA PRO A 23 14.25 12.39 -6.75
C PRO A 23 12.87 13.01 -7.00
N ALA A 24 11.99 12.28 -7.70
CA ALA A 24 10.60 12.68 -7.83
C ALA A 24 10.01 12.87 -6.43
N ASP A 25 9.36 14.01 -6.20
CA ASP A 25 8.62 14.24 -4.96
C ASP A 25 7.71 13.04 -4.70
N PRO A 26 7.61 12.56 -3.44
CA PRO A 26 6.81 11.39 -3.14
C PRO A 26 5.35 11.68 -3.50
N LEU A 27 4.82 10.92 -4.48
CA LEU A 27 3.44 11.02 -4.96
C LEU A 27 2.41 10.91 -3.81
N PHE A 28 2.77 10.21 -2.72
CA PHE A 28 1.93 10.00 -1.54
C PHE A 28 2.66 10.32 -0.25
N LYS A 29 1.98 11.01 0.67
CA LYS A 29 2.59 11.57 1.90
C LYS A 29 2.86 10.56 3.01
N ASN A 30 2.02 9.52 3.19
CA ASN A 30 2.06 8.66 4.38
C ASN A 30 1.88 7.15 4.08
N LEU A 31 2.67 6.63 3.13
CA LEU A 31 2.79 5.19 2.89
C LEU A 31 3.81 4.56 3.85
N LYS A 32 3.31 3.68 4.75
CA LYS A 32 4.13 2.98 5.76
C LYS A 32 4.31 1.47 5.51
N VAL A 33 3.52 0.90 4.58
CA VAL A 33 3.52 -0.55 4.26
C VAL A 33 3.73 -0.78 2.77
N LEU A 34 2.98 -0.06 1.94
CA LEU A 34 3.19 -0.04 0.49
C LEU A 34 4.48 0.71 0.14
N SER A 35 5.06 0.36 -1.01
CA SER A 35 6.27 1.00 -1.51
C SER A 35 6.06 2.49 -1.75
N LYS A 36 7.09 3.30 -1.52
CA LYS A 36 7.07 4.72 -1.91
C LYS A 36 7.02 4.94 -3.42
N LYS A 37 7.33 3.89 -4.21
CA LYS A 37 7.28 3.89 -5.69
C LYS A 37 5.91 3.48 -6.25
N THR A 38 4.96 3.11 -5.38
CA THR A 38 3.61 2.72 -5.81
C THR A 38 2.97 3.80 -6.66
N THR A 39 2.34 3.42 -7.77
CA THR A 39 1.64 4.35 -8.65
C THR A 39 0.25 4.69 -8.13
N HIS A 40 -0.40 5.71 -8.70
CA HIS A 40 -1.78 6.05 -8.34
C HIS A 40 -2.76 4.92 -8.65
N GLU A 41 -2.61 4.24 -9.79
CA GLU A 41 -3.48 3.14 -10.18
C GLU A 41 -3.33 1.94 -9.24
N GLU A 42 -2.09 1.57 -8.89
CA GLU A 42 -1.82 0.49 -7.94
C GLU A 42 -2.40 0.78 -6.55
N LEU A 43 -2.24 2.02 -6.07
CA LEU A 43 -2.78 2.43 -4.78
C LEU A 43 -4.32 2.41 -4.78
N ASP A 44 -4.95 2.97 -5.80
CA ASP A 44 -6.41 2.98 -5.95
C ASP A 44 -6.98 1.56 -6.04
N SER A 45 -6.36 0.70 -6.86
CA SER A 45 -6.74 -0.72 -6.97
C SER A 45 -6.63 -1.44 -5.63
N THR A 46 -5.54 -1.20 -4.89
CA THR A 46 -5.33 -1.76 -3.54
C THR A 46 -6.42 -1.32 -2.57
N MET A 47 -6.72 -0.02 -2.50
CA MET A 47 -7.76 0.51 -1.59
C MET A 47 -9.16 0.00 -1.96
N LYS A 48 -9.48 -0.09 -3.26
CA LYS A 48 -10.73 -0.69 -3.73
C LYS A 48 -10.83 -2.16 -3.37
N SER A 49 -9.71 -2.90 -3.36
CA SER A 49 -9.69 -4.30 -2.93
C SER A 49 -10.06 -4.45 -1.45
N PHE A 50 -9.61 -3.53 -0.58
CA PHE A 50 -9.97 -3.52 0.84
C PHE A 50 -11.45 -3.20 1.03
N ASN A 51 -11.98 -2.21 0.31
CA ASN A 51 -13.41 -1.89 0.35
C ASN A 51 -14.27 -3.09 0.01
N ARG A 52 -13.91 -3.84 -1.06
CA ARG A 52 -14.64 -5.06 -1.45
C ARG A 52 -14.52 -6.16 -0.42
N ALA A 53 -13.32 -6.39 0.10
CA ALA A 53 -13.06 -7.47 1.05
C ALA A 53 -13.77 -7.30 2.40
N LEU A 54 -13.93 -6.04 2.85
CA LEU A 54 -14.52 -5.69 4.15
C LEU A 54 -15.97 -5.18 4.03
N GLY A 55 -16.50 -4.95 2.83
CA GLY A 55 -17.83 -4.37 2.64
C GLY A 55 -17.95 -2.91 3.10
N VAL A 56 -16.85 -2.14 3.04
CA VAL A 56 -16.79 -0.77 3.56
C VAL A 56 -16.51 0.27 2.46
N LYS A 57 -16.59 1.55 2.83
CA LYS A 57 -16.20 2.70 2.00
C LYS A 57 -14.97 3.40 2.59
N CYS A 58 -14.35 4.29 1.82
CA CYS A 58 -13.08 4.93 2.17
C CYS A 58 -13.08 5.61 3.56
N GLY A 59 -14.19 6.25 3.95
CA GLY A 59 -14.32 6.92 5.26
C GLY A 59 -14.32 5.97 6.47
N PHE A 60 -14.44 4.66 6.25
CA PHE A 60 -14.27 3.68 7.34
C PHE A 60 -12.83 3.71 7.88
N CYS A 61 -11.84 3.82 6.99
CA CYS A 61 -10.43 3.83 7.35
C CYS A 61 -9.79 5.23 7.31
N HIS A 62 -10.20 6.09 6.39
CA HIS A 62 -9.59 7.42 6.22
C HIS A 62 -10.30 8.46 7.09
N ALA A 63 -9.52 9.39 7.64
CA ALA A 63 -10.05 10.49 8.45
C ALA A 63 -10.76 11.52 7.57
N GLN A 64 -11.71 12.25 8.14
CA GLN A 64 -12.25 13.45 7.50
C GLN A 64 -11.17 14.54 7.43
N SER A 65 -11.21 15.36 6.38
CA SER A 65 -10.34 16.52 6.29
C SER A 65 -10.74 17.57 7.32
N LYS A 66 -9.74 18.22 7.94
CA LYS A 66 -9.94 19.35 8.86
C LYS A 66 -10.34 20.63 8.13
N ASP A 67 -9.97 20.74 6.86
CA ASP A 67 -10.20 21.95 6.04
C ASP A 67 -11.53 21.89 5.29
N ASP A 68 -12.02 20.69 4.98
CA ASP A 68 -13.27 20.47 4.26
C ASP A 68 -13.96 19.18 4.73
N PRO A 69 -15.06 19.27 5.49
CA PRO A 69 -15.74 18.09 6.04
C PRO A 69 -16.37 17.18 4.97
N LYS A 70 -16.48 17.64 3.71
CA LYS A 70 -16.94 16.82 2.59
C LYS A 70 -15.82 15.97 1.97
N LYS A 71 -14.57 16.17 2.39
CA LYS A 71 -13.39 15.46 1.89
C LYS A 71 -12.77 14.59 2.96
N LEU A 72 -11.94 13.64 2.51
CA LEU A 72 -11.12 12.79 3.37
C LEU A 72 -9.68 13.28 3.34
N ASP A 73 -9.01 13.24 4.49
CA ASP A 73 -7.56 13.30 4.56
C ASP A 73 -7.01 11.86 4.49
N PHE A 74 -6.61 11.48 3.27
CA PHE A 74 -6.05 10.16 3.01
C PHE A 74 -4.71 9.91 3.69
N ALA A 75 -3.96 10.98 4.04
CA ALA A 75 -2.66 10.88 4.69
C ALA A 75 -2.77 10.78 6.21
N SER A 76 -3.79 11.39 6.83
CA SER A 76 -4.01 11.38 8.28
C SER A 76 -4.17 9.97 8.87
N ASP A 77 -3.67 9.81 10.10
CA ASP A 77 -3.75 8.60 10.92
C ASP A 77 -4.74 8.74 12.09
N GLU A 78 -5.52 9.83 12.13
CA GLU A 78 -6.48 10.09 13.22
C GLU A 78 -7.57 9.03 13.33
N ASN A 79 -7.94 8.40 12.22
CA ASN A 79 -8.83 7.23 12.22
C ASN A 79 -8.03 5.95 12.46
N LYS A 80 -8.21 5.37 13.65
CA LYS A 80 -7.50 4.17 14.12
C LYS A 80 -7.69 2.93 13.23
N HIS A 81 -8.76 2.84 12.45
CA HIS A 81 -8.95 1.72 11.52
C HIS A 81 -7.84 1.65 10.47
N LYS A 82 -7.21 2.78 10.10
CA LYS A 82 -6.08 2.79 9.19
C LYS A 82 -4.86 2.05 9.74
N ASP A 83 -4.59 2.20 11.03
CA ASP A 83 -3.49 1.49 11.69
C ASP A 83 -3.77 0.00 11.82
N VAL A 84 -5.02 -0.37 12.13
CA VAL A 84 -5.46 -1.77 12.09
C VAL A 84 -5.30 -2.35 10.68
N ALA A 85 -5.71 -1.63 9.63
CA ALA A 85 -5.53 -2.08 8.25
C ALA A 85 -4.05 -2.32 7.91
N ARG A 86 -3.15 -1.42 8.32
CA ARG A 86 -1.69 -1.60 8.14
C ARG A 86 -1.15 -2.83 8.88
N TYR A 87 -1.65 -3.08 10.09
CA TYR A 87 -1.31 -4.29 10.83
C TYR A 87 -1.76 -5.54 10.07
N MET A 88 -3.01 -5.56 9.58
CA MET A 88 -3.56 -6.66 8.79
C MET A 88 -2.78 -6.89 7.49
N MET A 89 -2.37 -5.83 6.79
CA MET A 89 -1.52 -5.96 5.61
C MET A 89 -0.21 -6.69 5.92
N LYS A 90 0.50 -6.27 6.99
CA LYS A 90 1.74 -6.91 7.42
C LYS A 90 1.52 -8.38 7.82
N MET A 91 0.41 -8.67 8.50
CA MET A 91 0.03 -10.01 8.91
C MET A 91 -0.20 -10.91 7.69
N THR A 92 -1.02 -10.47 6.73
CA THR A 92 -1.30 -11.21 5.49
C THR A 92 -0.03 -11.46 4.69
N THR A 93 0.82 -10.45 4.51
CA THR A 93 2.13 -10.63 3.85
C THR A 93 2.99 -11.66 4.57
N ARG A 94 3.03 -11.66 5.90
CA ARG A 94 3.79 -12.63 6.69
C ARG A 94 3.24 -14.04 6.54
N ILE A 95 1.91 -14.22 6.62
CA ILE A 95 1.26 -15.53 6.47
C ILE A 95 1.55 -16.08 5.08
N ASN A 96 1.33 -15.27 4.04
CA ASN A 96 1.61 -15.67 2.66
C ASN A 96 3.06 -16.07 2.48
N LYS A 97 4.02 -15.21 2.88
CA LYS A 97 5.45 -15.52 2.78
C LYS A 97 5.86 -16.79 3.54
N LYS A 98 5.27 -17.05 4.71
CA LYS A 98 5.66 -18.18 5.57
C LYS A 98 5.07 -19.50 5.11
N PHE A 99 3.82 -19.51 4.64
CA PHE A 99 3.05 -20.73 4.45
C PHE A 99 2.67 -21.00 2.98
N PHE A 100 2.65 -19.98 2.14
CA PHE A 100 2.25 -20.07 0.74
C PHE A 100 3.47 -19.78 -0.13
N LYS A 101 3.97 -20.81 -0.83
CA LYS A 101 5.03 -20.60 -1.83
C LYS A 101 4.39 -19.92 -3.04
N GLU A 102 5.03 -18.89 -3.57
CA GLU A 102 4.44 -17.93 -4.52
C GLU A 102 3.86 -18.55 -5.81
N GLU A 103 4.21 -19.79 -6.14
CA GLU A 103 3.93 -20.39 -7.45
C GLU A 103 2.86 -21.49 -7.47
N GLN A 104 2.45 -22.06 -6.32
CA GLN A 104 1.68 -23.34 -6.32
C GLN A 104 0.44 -23.36 -5.43
N THR A 105 0.26 -22.38 -4.54
CA THR A 105 -0.86 -22.37 -3.58
C THR A 105 -1.57 -21.04 -3.58
N PRO A 106 -2.92 -20.99 -3.69
CA PRO A 106 -3.67 -19.76 -3.53
C PRO A 106 -3.32 -19.12 -2.18
N SER A 107 -2.78 -17.91 -2.22
CA SER A 107 -2.42 -17.16 -1.02
C SER A 107 -3.69 -16.59 -0.36
N ILE A 108 -3.61 -16.28 0.93
CA ILE A 108 -4.72 -15.65 1.62
C ILE A 108 -4.76 -14.16 1.32
N SER A 109 -5.96 -13.58 1.35
CA SER A 109 -6.15 -12.14 1.24
C SER A 109 -7.21 -11.68 2.25
N CYS A 110 -7.50 -10.38 2.28
CA CYS A 110 -8.49 -9.82 3.19
C CYS A 110 -9.85 -10.52 3.07
N VAL A 111 -10.28 -10.87 1.85
CA VAL A 111 -11.59 -11.50 1.60
C VAL A 111 -11.66 -12.93 2.15
N THR A 112 -10.53 -13.63 2.28
CA THR A 112 -10.48 -14.99 2.84
C THR A 112 -11.07 -15.05 4.24
N CYS A 113 -10.84 -14.01 5.07
CA CYS A 113 -11.34 -13.97 6.44
C CYS A 113 -12.54 -13.03 6.60
N HIS A 114 -12.48 -11.83 5.99
CA HIS A 114 -13.54 -10.83 6.14
C HIS A 114 -14.79 -11.17 5.34
N ASN A 115 -14.64 -11.82 4.18
CA ASN A 115 -15.74 -12.27 3.33
C ASN A 115 -16.86 -11.23 3.12
N GLY A 116 -16.47 -9.98 2.86
CA GLY A 116 -17.41 -8.87 2.61
C GLY A 116 -17.91 -8.17 3.87
N GLU A 117 -17.41 -8.53 5.06
CA GLU A 117 -17.83 -7.96 6.34
C GLU A 117 -16.68 -7.22 7.04
N LYS A 118 -17.03 -6.12 7.72
CA LYS A 118 -16.04 -5.27 8.43
C LYS A 118 -15.30 -6.03 9.53
N GLU A 119 -15.95 -7.04 10.11
CA GLU A 119 -15.40 -7.95 11.10
C GLU A 119 -15.55 -9.40 10.59
N PRO A 120 -14.50 -10.23 10.66
CA PRO A 120 -14.63 -11.65 10.36
C PRO A 120 -15.66 -12.31 11.29
N LYS A 121 -16.41 -13.28 10.77
CA LYS A 121 -17.34 -14.06 11.60
C LYS A 121 -16.57 -14.74 12.72
N LYS A 122 -17.10 -14.63 13.94
CA LYS A 122 -16.57 -15.38 15.08
C LYS A 122 -16.70 -16.89 14.76
N PRO A 123 -15.71 -17.72 15.15
CA PRO A 123 -15.91 -19.15 15.11
C PRO A 123 -17.17 -19.52 15.90
N VAL A 124 -17.89 -20.54 15.43
CA VAL A 124 -19.05 -21.08 16.15
C VAL A 124 -18.62 -21.33 17.60
N PRO A 125 -19.40 -20.88 18.61
CA PRO A 125 -19.07 -21.14 20.00
C PRO A 125 -18.80 -22.63 20.17
N GLU A 126 -17.70 -22.99 20.84
CA GLU A 126 -17.48 -24.40 21.20
C GLU A 126 -18.75 -24.92 21.89
N PRO A 127 -19.26 -26.10 21.50
CA PRO A 127 -20.37 -26.68 22.23
C PRO A 127 -19.97 -26.76 23.70
N LYS A 128 -20.83 -26.24 24.60
CA LYS A 128 -20.59 -26.35 26.03
C LYS A 128 -20.39 -27.83 26.33
N ARG A 129 -19.20 -28.22 26.80
CA ARG A 129 -19.01 -29.56 27.35
C ARG A 129 -19.94 -29.64 28.57
N GLU A 130 -20.95 -30.50 28.48
CA GLU A 130 -21.73 -30.94 29.64
C GLU A 130 -20.80 -31.89 30.41
N ASP A 131 -20.19 -31.38 31.47
CA ASP A 131 -19.43 -32.13 32.47
C ASP A 131 -20.35 -32.73 33.56
#